data_AF-A0AB39U5G2-F1
#
_entry.id   AF-A0AB39U5G2-F1
#
_cell.length_a   1.000
_cell.length_b   1.000
_cell.length_c   1.000
_cell.angle_alpha   90.00
_cell.angle_beta   90.00
_cell.angle_gamma   90.00
#
_symmetry.space_group_name_H-M   'P 1'
#
loop_
_entity.id
_entity.type
_entity.pdbx_description
1 polymer ?
#
loop_
_entity_poly.entity_id
_entity_poly.type
_entity_poly.pdbx_seq_one_letter_code
_entity_poly.pdbx_strand_id
1 'polypeptide(L)' 'MASKTNVNRPIITLKSTEGTGSTYTTRKSRRNTPDRLELLKFDPVLRRRVIFRETR' A
#
# COMPACT_ATOMS: atom_id res chain seq x y z
N MET A 1 -17.66 -22.91 7.17
CA MET A 1 -17.10 -22.53 5.86
C MET A 1 -15.82 -21.73 6.08
N ALA A 2 -14.65 -22.30 5.81
CA ALA A 2 -13.40 -21.53 5.90
C ALA A 2 -13.34 -20.54 4.74
N SER A 3 -13.33 -19.23 5.04
CA SER A 3 -13.13 -18.22 4.01
C SER A 3 -11.76 -18.46 3.38
N LYS A 4 -11.71 -18.86 2.11
CA LYS A 4 -10.45 -18.95 1.37
C LYS A 4 -9.83 -17.55 1.36
N THR A 5 -8.82 -17.33 2.20
CA THR A 5 -7.98 -16.15 2.12
C THR A 5 -7.48 -16.07 0.69
N ASN A 6 -7.87 -15.02 -0.02
CA ASN A 6 -7.62 -14.89 -1.45
C ASN A 6 -6.11 -14.66 -1.66
N VAL A 7 -5.33 -15.75 -1.71
CA VAL A 7 -3.85 -15.74 -1.75
C VAL A 7 -3.32 -14.89 -2.91
N ASN A 8 -4.11 -14.82 -4.01
CA ASN A 8 -3.79 -14.05 -5.21
C ASN A 8 -3.88 -12.52 -5.01
N ARG A 9 -4.61 -12.05 -3.99
CA ARG A 9 -4.76 -10.62 -3.65
C ARG A 9 -4.24 -10.35 -2.24
N PRO A 10 -2.92 -10.37 -2.00
CA PRO A 10 -2.35 -10.00 -0.72
C PRO A 10 -2.74 -8.59 -0.28
N ILE A 11 -2.81 -8.41 1.03
CA ILE A 11 -2.79 -7.10 1.66
C ILE A 11 -1.33 -6.66 1.72
N ILE A 12 -1.05 -5.50 1.14
CA ILE A 12 0.25 -4.83 1.17
C ILE A 12 0.13 -3.55 2.00
N THR A 13 1.27 -3.08 2.49
CA THR A 13 1.37 -1.81 3.23
C THR A 13 2.20 -0.82 2.44
N LEU A 14 1.63 0.37 2.25
CA LEU A 14 2.28 1.52 1.63
C LEU A 14 2.69 2.50 2.73
N LYS A 15 3.94 2.94 2.74
CA LYS A 15 4.49 3.90 3.70
C LYS A 15 4.85 5.20 2.99
N SER A 16 4.61 6.33 3.65
CA SER A 16 4.98 7.66 3.16
C SER A 16 6.49 7.74 2.92
N THR A 17 6.91 8.28 1.78
CA THR A 17 8.33 8.51 1.48
C THR A 17 8.94 9.63 2.31
N GLU A 18 8.10 10.51 2.87
CA GLU A 18 8.52 11.70 3.61
C GLU A 18 8.82 11.43 5.09
N GLY A 19 8.84 10.16 5.52
CA GLY A 19 9.28 9.79 6.87
C GLY A 19 8.29 10.07 8.00
N THR A 20 7.06 10.50 7.69
CA THR A 20 5.99 10.81 8.68
C THR A 20 5.45 9.61 9.43
N GLY A 21 5.73 8.39 8.98
CA GLY A 21 5.20 7.16 9.57
C GLY A 21 3.75 6.84 9.18
N SER A 22 3.08 7.70 8.40
CA SER A 22 1.77 7.43 7.81
C SER A 22 1.82 6.17 6.94
N THR A 23 0.88 5.27 7.15
CA THR A 23 0.76 4.03 6.37
C THR A 23 -0.66 3.80 5.86
N TYR A 24 -0.75 3.18 4.69
CA TYR A 24 -2.00 2.70 4.11
C TYR A 24 -1.91 1.22 3.84
N THR A 25 -2.98 0.49 4.13
CA THR A 25 -3.12 -0.89 3.70
C THR A 25 -4.00 -0.95 2.46
N THR A 26 -3.61 -1.77 1.50
CA THR A 26 -4.41 -2.02 0.29
C THR A 26 -4.23 -3.44 -0.19
N ARG A 27 -5.16 -3.93 -1.01
CA ARG A 27 -5.03 -5.24 -1.65
C ARG A 27 -4.44 -5.04 -3.04
N LYS A 28 -3.35 -5.73 -3.36
CA LYS A 28 -2.76 -5.74 -4.71
C LYS A 28 -2.92 -7.10 -5.36
N SER A 29 -3.14 -7.13 -6.67
CA SER A 29 -3.10 -8.37 -7.44
C SER A 29 -1.64 -8.65 -7.84
N ARG A 30 -1.01 -9.67 -7.24
CA ARG A 30 0.38 -10.04 -7.59
C ARG A 30 0.54 -10.41 -9.07
N ARG A 31 -0.52 -10.90 -9.71
CA ARG A 31 -0.53 -11.30 -11.12
C ARG A 31 -0.46 -10.12 -12.08
N ASN A 32 -1.15 -9.01 -11.76
CA ASN A 32 -1.26 -7.87 -12.69
C ASN A 32 -0.20 -6.80 -12.41
N THR A 33 0.18 -6.63 -11.15
CA THR A 33 1.19 -5.66 -10.72
C THR A 33 2.24 -6.38 -9.88
N PRO A 34 3.21 -7.04 -10.50
CA PRO A 34 4.28 -7.73 -9.79
C PRO A 34 5.21 -6.74 -9.07
N ASP A 35 5.44 -5.57 -9.67
CA ASP A 35 6.35 -4.55 -9.15
C ASP A 35 5.84 -3.85 -7.87
N ARG A 36 6.76 -3.12 -7.22
CA ARG A 36 6.43 -2.32 -6.03
C ARG A 36 5.49 -1.18 -6.41
N LEU A 37 4.40 -1.03 -5.66
CA LEU A 37 3.46 0.05 -5.88
C LEU A 37 3.99 1.38 -5.33
N GLU A 38 3.91 2.41 -6.16
CA GLU A 38 4.08 3.81 -5.79
C GLU A 38 2.78 4.56 -6.08
N LEU A 39 2.17 5.16 -5.06
CA LEU A 39 0.90 5.86 -5.20
C LEU A 39 0.94 7.23 -4.54
N LEU A 40 0.40 8.24 -5.23
CA LEU A 40 0.17 9.56 -4.67
C LEU A 40 -1.04 9.56 -3.73
N LYS A 41 -0.78 9.57 -2.42
CA LYS A 41 -1.81 9.62 -1.38
C LYS A 41 -1.63 10.83 -0.48
N PHE A 42 -2.73 11.24 0.15
CA PHE A 42 -2.70 12.32 1.14
C PHE A 42 -1.93 11.86 2.38
N ASP A 43 -1.05 12.69 2.90
CA ASP A 43 -0.42 12.49 4.19
C ASP A 43 -1.12 13.38 5.23
N PRO A 44 -1.79 12.81 6.24
CA PRO A 44 -2.47 13.61 7.27
C PRO A 44 -1.51 14.46 8.11
N VAL A 45 -0.23 14.07 8.22
CA VAL A 45 0.76 14.79 9.02
C VAL A 45 1.25 16.04 8.28
N LEU A 46 1.62 15.90 7.00
CA LEU A 46 2.08 17.01 6.16
C LEU A 46 0.95 17.80 5.48
N ARG A 47 -0.28 17.28 5.57
CA ARG A 47 -1.49 17.85 4.95
C ARG A 47 -1.37 18.08 3.44
N ARG A 48 -0.59 17.25 2.75
CA ARG A 48 -0.38 17.31 1.29
C ARG A 48 -0.34 15.92 0.69
N ARG A 49 -0.50 15.82 -0.63
CA ARG A 49 -0.34 14.55 -1.36
C ARG A 49 1.14 14.28 -1.57
N VAL A 50 1.59 13.12 -1.15
CA VAL A 50 2.97 12.66 -1.26
C VAL A 50 2.98 11.24 -1.82
N ILE A 51 4.17 10.79 -2.22
CA ILE A 51 4.35 9.43 -2.73
C ILE A 51 4.37 8.47 -1.54
N PHE A 52 3.62 7.38 -1.66
CA PHE A 52 3.66 6.26 -0.74
C PHE A 52 4.21 5.03 -1.47
N ARG A 53 5.18 4.35 -0.87
CA ARG A 53 5.86 3.17 -1.42
C ARG A 53 5.53 1.90 -0.66
N GLU A 54 5.36 0.81 -1.39
CA GLU A 54 5.19 -0.53 -0.82
C GLU A 54 6.42 -0.96 0.00
N THR A 55 6.20 -1.26 1.28
CA THR A 55 7.26 -1.56 2.25
C THR A 55 7.40 -3.05 2.54
N ARG A 56 6.41 -3.88 2.17
CA ARG A 56 6.42 -5.33 2.39
C ARG A 56 5.63 -6.08 1.33
#